data_AF-A0AAJ2KBF6-F1
#
_entry.id   AF-A0AAJ2KBF6-F1
#
_cell.length_a   1.000
_cell.length_b   1.000
_cell.length_c   1.000
_cell.angle_alpha   90.00
_cell.angle_beta   90.00
_cell.angle_gamma   90.00
#
_symmetry.space_group_name_H-M   'P 1'
#
loop_
_entity.id
_entity.type
_entity.pdbx_description
1 polymer ?
#
loop_
_entity_poly.entity_id
_entity_poly.type
_entity_poly.pdbx_seq_one_letter_code
_entity_poly.pdbx_strand_id
1 'polypeptide(L)'
;MRKLVLLAALFSPLAMAQAIIVAPHSLMRLPGNSSVLQVERLEVADYGTLLIPAGIDDVKIGELVLGHEARIAIVPGVQAFNLVVVHGEFGTGSQITARGAPGTFEKPALPGRNLTLRLQSLNAEQLSIDARGGAGSPGYAGLDGGTGEEPGCTWGQAGRGYNGDSGGNGHDGAAGAQVRLELPQSFPAERIKVNVAGGAAGKGGEGGKAGKGGASKGCIVYRADGGKPGRPGEPGLPGVAGPAGSLILQRL
;
A
#
# COMPACT_ATOMS: atom_id res chain seq x y z
N MET A 1 -12.41 47.91 -57.01
CA MET A 1 -12.63 48.28 -55.59
C MET A 1 -13.34 47.10 -54.93
N ARG A 2 -12.61 46.20 -54.25
CA ARG A 2 -12.10 46.28 -52.86
C ARG A 2 -13.21 46.05 -51.83
N LYS A 3 -13.04 44.91 -51.12
CA LYS A 3 -13.47 44.61 -49.74
C LYS A 3 -14.98 44.34 -49.64
N LEU A 4 -15.42 43.11 -49.36
CA LEU A 4 -15.67 42.65 -47.98
C LEU A 4 -15.96 41.13 -47.97
N VAL A 5 -14.94 40.28 -48.09
CA VAL A 5 -15.10 38.80 -47.99
C VAL A 5 -14.25 38.19 -46.87
N LEU A 6 -13.65 38.98 -45.98
CA LEU A 6 -12.55 38.49 -45.12
C LEU A 6 -12.68 38.84 -43.64
N LEU A 7 -13.84 38.60 -43.01
CA LEU A 7 -13.99 38.84 -41.57
C LEU A 7 -14.99 37.91 -40.85
N ALA A 8 -15.02 36.63 -41.20
CA ALA A 8 -15.85 35.63 -40.49
C ALA A 8 -15.11 34.32 -40.14
N ALA A 9 -13.77 34.35 -39.99
CA ALA A 9 -12.96 33.15 -39.74
C ALA A 9 -12.05 33.24 -38.50
N LEU A 10 -12.49 33.93 -37.43
CA LEU A 10 -11.65 34.15 -36.23
C LEU A 10 -12.38 33.90 -34.89
N PHE A 11 -13.37 33.00 -34.87
CA PHE A 11 -13.87 32.42 -33.63
C PHE A 11 -13.58 30.92 -33.61
N SER A 12 -12.29 30.57 -33.61
CA SER A 12 -11.87 29.29 -33.09
C SER A 12 -11.80 29.43 -31.56
N PRO A 13 -12.65 28.76 -30.77
CA PRO A 13 -12.28 28.49 -29.39
C PRO A 13 -11.00 27.66 -29.47
N LEU A 14 -9.86 28.26 -29.14
CA LEU A 14 -8.66 27.54 -28.82
C LEU A 14 -9.06 26.54 -27.74
N ALA A 15 -9.17 25.26 -28.12
CA ALA A 15 -9.31 24.17 -27.19
C ALA A 15 -8.19 24.34 -26.17
N MET A 16 -8.54 24.66 -24.92
CA MET A 16 -7.55 24.78 -23.88
C MET A 16 -6.81 23.46 -23.83
N ALA A 17 -5.52 23.49 -24.17
CA ALA A 17 -4.58 22.44 -23.85
C ALA A 17 -4.86 22.00 -22.40
N GLN A 18 -5.30 20.76 -22.22
CA GLN A 18 -5.68 20.24 -20.90
C GLN A 18 -4.39 20.02 -20.11
N ALA A 19 -3.92 21.09 -19.48
CA ALA A 19 -2.79 21.08 -18.58
C ALA A 19 -3.28 20.77 -17.16
N ILE A 20 -2.67 19.77 -16.52
CA ILE A 20 -2.89 19.48 -15.11
C ILE A 20 -1.63 19.89 -14.35
N ILE A 21 -1.78 20.77 -13.36
CA ILE A 21 -0.67 21.28 -12.57
C ILE A 21 -0.96 21.00 -11.10
N VAL A 22 -0.09 20.23 -10.46
CA VAL A 22 -0.14 19.97 -9.02
C VAL A 22 0.80 20.94 -8.32
N ALA A 23 0.27 21.70 -7.38
CA ALA A 23 1.04 22.71 -6.65
C ALA A 23 2.14 22.09 -5.76
N PRO A 24 3.20 22.83 -5.41
CA PRO A 24 4.25 22.34 -4.52
C PRO A 24 3.69 21.91 -3.17
N HIS A 25 4.27 20.86 -2.58
CA HIS A 25 3.85 20.31 -1.28
C HIS A 25 2.35 19.99 -1.17
N SER A 26 1.65 19.80 -2.30
CA SER A 26 0.22 19.55 -2.33
C SER A 26 -0.10 18.14 -2.82
N LEU A 27 -1.29 17.66 -2.48
CA LEU A 27 -1.84 16.43 -3.03
C LEU A 27 -3.03 16.77 -3.93
N MET A 28 -2.97 16.32 -5.18
CA MET A 28 -4.08 16.39 -6.12
C MET A 28 -4.55 14.98 -6.46
N ARG A 29 -5.85 14.73 -6.31
CA ARG A 29 -6.47 13.47 -6.74
C ARG A 29 -7.22 13.69 -8.04
N LEU A 30 -6.93 12.86 -9.04
CA LEU A 30 -7.69 12.88 -10.29
C LEU A 30 -9.13 12.39 -10.08
N PRO A 31 -10.11 12.94 -10.83
CA PRO A 31 -11.47 12.41 -10.83
C PRO A 31 -11.48 11.01 -11.43
N GLY A 32 -12.13 10.06 -10.76
CA GLY A 32 -12.17 8.64 -11.17
C GLY A 32 -13.38 8.28 -12.05
N ASN A 33 -13.89 9.24 -12.84
CA ASN A 33 -15.15 9.09 -13.58
C ASN A 33 -14.95 8.47 -14.98
N SER A 34 -13.71 8.38 -15.44
CA SER A 34 -13.33 7.76 -16.71
C SER A 34 -12.18 6.77 -16.50
N SER A 35 -12.12 5.73 -17.33
CA SER A 35 -11.01 4.77 -17.33
C SER A 35 -9.79 5.26 -18.11
N VAL A 36 -9.98 6.24 -18.98
CA VAL A 36 -8.94 6.82 -19.84
C VAL A 36 -8.77 8.29 -19.52
N LEU A 37 -7.51 8.72 -19.42
CA LEU A 37 -7.11 10.11 -19.29
C LEU A 37 -6.12 10.45 -20.41
N GLN A 38 -6.38 11.53 -21.14
CA GLN A 38 -5.44 12.08 -22.10
C GLN A 38 -5.21 13.55 -21.76
N VAL A 39 -3.95 13.93 -21.59
CA VAL A 39 -3.56 15.29 -21.24
C VAL A 39 -2.35 15.70 -22.07
N GLU A 40 -2.32 16.95 -22.48
CA GLU A 40 -1.20 17.47 -23.26
C GLU A 40 0.00 17.72 -22.36
N ARG A 41 -0.23 18.26 -21.16
CA ARG A 41 0.81 18.55 -20.17
C ARG A 41 0.36 18.17 -18.77
N LEU A 42 1.19 17.42 -18.05
CA LEU A 42 1.01 17.11 -16.64
C LEU A 42 2.27 17.54 -15.89
N GLU A 43 2.11 18.47 -14.97
CA GLU A 43 3.20 18.99 -14.14
C GLU A 43 2.89 18.71 -12.68
N VAL A 44 3.80 17.99 -12.01
CA VAL A 44 3.77 17.79 -10.57
C VAL A 44 4.94 18.57 -9.99
N ALA A 45 4.65 19.71 -9.37
CA ALA A 45 5.69 20.57 -8.82
C ALA A 45 6.41 19.88 -7.63
N ASP A 46 7.48 20.53 -7.16
CA ASP A 46 8.36 20.01 -6.11
C ASP A 46 7.58 19.54 -4.87
N TYR A 47 7.90 18.33 -4.41
CA TYR A 47 7.23 17.65 -3.29
C TYR A 47 5.72 17.46 -3.46
N GLY A 48 5.18 17.71 -4.65
CA GLY A 48 3.79 17.48 -4.99
C GLY A 48 3.49 15.99 -5.16
N THR A 49 2.23 15.61 -4.93
CA THR A 49 1.76 14.24 -5.15
C THR A 49 0.50 14.24 -6.01
N LEU A 50 0.56 13.57 -7.15
CA LEU A 50 -0.61 13.26 -7.96
C LEU A 50 -1.13 11.86 -7.61
N LEU A 51 -2.39 11.75 -7.22
CA LEU A 51 -3.06 10.48 -6.93
C LEU A 51 -3.97 10.08 -8.10
N ILE A 52 -3.67 8.93 -8.70
CA ILE A 52 -4.44 8.31 -9.79
C ILE A 52 -5.34 7.22 -9.18
N PRO A 53 -6.67 7.38 -9.18
CA PRO A 53 -7.60 6.39 -8.62
C PRO A 53 -7.57 5.05 -9.37
N ALA A 54 -8.03 3.99 -8.70
CA ALA A 54 -8.12 2.64 -9.26
C ALA A 54 -9.04 2.53 -10.49
N GLY A 55 -9.94 3.49 -10.69
CA GLY A 55 -10.84 3.51 -11.85
C GLY A 55 -10.20 4.02 -13.13
N ILE A 56 -9.00 4.59 -13.08
CA ILE A 56 -8.22 5.00 -14.26
C ILE A 56 -7.22 3.90 -14.59
N ASP A 57 -7.30 3.39 -15.82
CA ASP A 57 -6.49 2.28 -16.33
C ASP A 57 -5.51 2.70 -17.42
N ASP A 58 -5.84 3.74 -18.20
CA ASP A 58 -4.99 4.22 -19.30
C ASP A 58 -4.77 5.74 -19.18
N VAL A 59 -3.51 6.15 -19.14
CA VAL A 59 -3.10 7.56 -19.07
C VAL A 59 -2.12 7.86 -20.19
N LYS A 60 -2.45 8.84 -21.02
CA LYS A 60 -1.60 9.32 -22.11
C LYS A 60 -1.25 10.78 -21.88
N ILE A 61 0.04 11.08 -21.91
CA ILE A 61 0.58 12.39 -21.58
C ILE A 61 1.52 12.82 -22.71
N GLY A 62 1.32 14.03 -23.21
CA GLY A 62 2.29 14.68 -24.09
C GLY A 62 3.59 14.97 -23.31
N GLU A 63 3.53 15.95 -22.42
CA GLU A 63 4.64 16.40 -21.58
C GLU A 63 4.36 16.07 -20.11
N LEU A 64 5.23 15.26 -19.49
CA LEU A 64 5.20 14.95 -18.06
C LEU A 64 6.41 15.57 -17.36
N VAL A 65 6.16 16.53 -16.48
CA VAL A 65 7.18 17.15 -15.64
C VAL A 65 6.97 16.72 -14.19
N LEU A 66 7.96 16.08 -13.60
CA LEU A 66 8.02 15.78 -12.17
C LEU A 66 9.11 16.64 -11.54
N GLY A 67 8.75 17.49 -10.59
CA GLY A 67 9.68 18.28 -9.81
C GLY A 67 10.55 17.43 -8.88
N HIS A 68 11.34 18.12 -8.05
CA HIS A 68 12.14 17.50 -7.01
C HIS A 68 11.26 16.76 -6.01
N GLU A 69 11.56 15.49 -5.72
CA GLU A 69 10.79 14.64 -4.80
C GLU A 69 9.27 14.54 -5.13
N ALA A 70 8.88 14.86 -6.36
CA ALA A 70 7.50 14.79 -6.82
C ALA A 70 7.04 13.34 -7.03
N ARG A 71 5.76 13.06 -6.78
CA ARG A 71 5.24 11.68 -6.74
C ARG A 71 3.99 11.52 -7.59
N ILE A 72 3.94 10.42 -8.33
CA ILE A 72 2.71 9.86 -8.88
C ILE A 72 2.34 8.63 -8.06
N ALA A 73 1.18 8.65 -7.42
CA ALA A 73 0.64 7.56 -6.62
C ALA A 73 -0.56 6.92 -7.32
N ILE A 74 -0.36 5.72 -7.84
CA ILE A 74 -1.38 4.89 -8.48
C ILE A 74 -1.99 4.00 -7.41
N VAL A 75 -3.30 4.15 -7.20
CA VAL A 75 -4.04 3.35 -6.22
C VAL A 75 -4.10 1.88 -6.69
N PRO A 76 -3.99 0.90 -5.76
CA PRO A 76 -4.20 -0.51 -6.08
C PRO A 76 -5.48 -0.75 -6.86
N GLY A 77 -5.41 -1.59 -7.88
CA GLY A 77 -6.53 -1.91 -8.76
C GLY A 77 -6.36 -3.30 -9.37
N VAL A 78 -7.48 -3.89 -9.81
CA VAL A 78 -7.51 -5.21 -10.44
C VAL A 78 -6.95 -5.15 -11.85
N GLN A 79 -7.33 -4.11 -12.61
CA GLN A 79 -6.85 -3.90 -13.97
C GLN A 79 -5.41 -3.39 -13.97
N ALA A 80 -4.63 -3.83 -14.94
CA ALA A 80 -3.30 -3.27 -15.19
C ALA A 80 -3.42 -1.76 -15.51
N PHE A 81 -2.38 -1.01 -15.16
CA PHE A 81 -2.29 0.41 -15.46
C PHE A 81 -1.34 0.64 -16.62
N ASN A 82 -1.78 1.39 -17.63
CA ASN A 82 -0.99 1.79 -18.78
C ASN A 82 -0.70 3.29 -18.72
N LEU A 83 0.58 3.66 -18.77
CA LEU A 83 1.03 5.05 -18.87
C LEU A 83 1.89 5.23 -20.10
N VAL A 84 1.47 6.14 -20.97
CA VAL A 84 2.24 6.55 -22.15
C VAL A 84 2.63 8.01 -21.99
N VAL A 85 3.92 8.30 -22.09
CA VAL A 85 4.48 9.65 -22.03
C VAL A 85 5.31 9.90 -23.27
N VAL A 86 5.04 11.00 -23.98
CA VAL A 86 5.84 11.40 -25.15
C VAL A 86 7.15 12.05 -24.71
N HIS A 87 7.07 13.03 -23.81
CA HIS A 87 8.21 13.76 -23.25
C HIS A 87 8.16 13.75 -21.71
N GLY A 88 9.16 13.16 -21.08
CA GLY A 88 9.27 13.12 -19.61
C GLY A 88 10.49 13.88 -19.10
N GLU A 89 10.29 14.76 -18.12
CA GLU A 89 11.35 15.46 -17.36
C GLU A 89 11.19 15.17 -15.87
N PHE A 90 12.08 14.35 -15.31
CA PHE A 90 11.96 13.86 -13.94
C PHE A 90 13.09 14.43 -13.08
N GLY A 91 12.71 15.27 -12.12
CA GLY A 91 13.58 15.86 -11.12
C GLY A 91 14.14 14.83 -10.15
N THR A 92 15.20 15.21 -9.45
CA THR A 92 15.89 14.36 -8.47
C THR A 92 14.91 13.88 -7.39
N GLY A 93 14.92 12.59 -7.08
CA GLY A 93 14.07 11.99 -6.05
C GLY A 93 12.61 11.73 -6.47
N SER A 94 12.20 12.14 -7.68
CA SER A 94 10.85 11.87 -8.16
C SER A 94 10.54 10.38 -8.28
N GLN A 95 9.27 10.01 -8.07
CA GLN A 95 8.87 8.61 -7.97
C GLN A 95 7.48 8.33 -8.54
N ILE A 96 7.36 7.20 -9.24
CA ILE A 96 6.07 6.59 -9.60
C ILE A 96 5.81 5.41 -8.67
N THR A 97 4.66 5.39 -8.01
CA THR A 97 4.31 4.34 -7.05
C THR A 97 3.01 3.66 -7.44
N ALA A 98 2.98 2.33 -7.36
CA ALA A 98 1.82 1.49 -7.62
C ALA A 98 1.75 0.36 -6.58
N ARG A 99 2.11 0.70 -5.34
CA ARG A 99 2.19 -0.23 -4.22
C ARG A 99 0.83 -0.81 -3.89
N GLY A 100 0.82 -2.07 -3.49
CA GLY A 100 -0.33 -2.74 -2.91
C GLY A 100 -0.75 -2.14 -1.57
N ALA A 101 -2.01 -2.35 -1.20
CA ALA A 101 -2.53 -1.95 0.10
C ALA A 101 -2.18 -2.98 1.17
N PRO A 102 -1.72 -2.56 2.37
CA PRO A 102 -1.54 -3.49 3.47
C PRO A 102 -2.88 -4.11 3.90
N GLY A 103 -2.81 -5.35 4.38
CA GLY A 103 -3.97 -6.05 4.93
C GLY A 103 -4.42 -5.41 6.24
N THR A 104 -5.70 -5.63 6.56
CA THR A 104 -6.28 -5.38 7.87
C THR A 104 -6.75 -6.71 8.46
N PHE A 105 -7.32 -6.69 9.66
CA PHE A 105 -7.93 -7.89 10.23
C PHE A 105 -9.15 -8.40 9.43
N GLU A 106 -9.81 -7.50 8.68
CA GLU A 106 -11.01 -7.83 7.89
C GLU A 106 -10.70 -8.10 6.42
N LYS A 107 -9.62 -7.51 5.89
CA LYS A 107 -9.29 -7.53 4.47
C LYS A 107 -7.87 -8.02 4.25
N PRO A 108 -7.64 -8.95 3.30
CA PRO A 108 -6.29 -9.38 2.96
C PRO A 108 -5.50 -8.22 2.36
N ALA A 109 -4.18 -8.36 2.37
CA ALA A 109 -3.30 -7.45 1.65
C ALA A 109 -3.59 -7.48 0.15
N LEU A 110 -3.51 -6.32 -0.51
CA LEU A 110 -3.66 -6.22 -1.96
C LEU A 110 -2.29 -6.23 -2.64
N PRO A 111 -2.18 -6.84 -3.83
CA PRO A 111 -0.94 -6.85 -4.59
C PRO A 111 -0.61 -5.46 -5.14
N GLY A 112 0.66 -5.28 -5.52
CA GLY A 112 1.06 -4.14 -6.34
C GLY A 112 0.30 -4.17 -7.67
N ARG A 113 -0.09 -2.99 -8.18
CA ARG A 113 -0.82 -2.90 -9.45
C ARG A 113 0.16 -3.11 -10.61
N ASN A 114 -0.16 -4.03 -11.52
CA ASN A 114 0.65 -4.27 -12.72
C ASN A 114 0.74 -3.01 -13.57
N LEU A 115 1.94 -2.71 -14.08
CA LEU A 115 2.24 -1.48 -14.81
C LEU A 115 2.75 -1.79 -16.21
N THR A 116 2.27 -1.04 -17.19
CA THR A 116 2.94 -0.85 -18.49
C THR A 116 3.27 0.63 -18.63
N LEU A 117 4.55 0.95 -18.64
CA LEU A 117 5.04 2.33 -18.74
C LEU A 117 5.81 2.46 -20.05
N ARG A 118 5.37 3.36 -20.93
CA ARG A 118 6.06 3.69 -22.19
C ARG A 118 6.46 5.15 -22.19
N LEU A 119 7.75 5.41 -22.11
CA LEU A 119 8.33 6.75 -22.17
C LEU A 119 9.08 6.87 -23.49
N GLN A 120 8.61 7.73 -24.41
CA GLN A 120 9.25 7.87 -25.72
C GLN A 120 10.55 8.68 -25.63
N SER A 121 10.56 9.70 -24.77
CA SER A 121 11.76 10.42 -24.37
C SER A 121 11.74 10.68 -22.86
N LEU A 122 12.91 10.59 -22.23
CA LEU A 122 13.05 10.75 -20.79
C LEU A 122 14.36 11.48 -20.48
N ASN A 123 14.24 12.63 -19.82
CA ASN A 123 15.33 13.31 -19.16
C ASN A 123 15.17 13.13 -17.65
N ALA A 124 16.07 12.37 -17.04
CA ALA A 124 16.04 12.12 -15.61
C ALA A 124 17.45 11.78 -15.10
N GLU A 125 17.74 12.19 -13.87
CA GLU A 125 18.89 11.67 -13.13
C GLU A 125 18.67 10.18 -12.79
N GLN A 126 17.43 9.83 -12.40
CA GLN A 126 17.04 8.48 -12.04
C GLN A 126 15.55 8.27 -12.29
N LEU A 127 15.17 7.11 -12.82
CA LEU A 127 13.78 6.67 -12.90
C LEU A 127 13.49 5.75 -11.71
N SER A 128 12.62 6.18 -10.80
CA SER A 128 12.24 5.41 -9.61
C SER A 128 10.79 4.92 -9.68
N ILE A 129 10.60 3.61 -9.60
CA ILE A 129 9.28 2.96 -9.61
C ILE A 129 9.17 2.03 -8.39
N ASP A 130 8.16 2.21 -7.54
CA ASP A 130 7.85 1.30 -6.41
C ASP A 130 6.47 0.66 -6.61
N ALA A 131 6.47 -0.62 -6.95
CA ALA A 131 5.30 -1.44 -7.21
C ALA A 131 5.28 -2.70 -6.33
N ARG A 132 5.69 -2.54 -5.07
CA ARG A 132 5.68 -3.62 -4.07
C ARG A 132 4.29 -4.11 -3.69
N GLY A 133 4.21 -5.35 -3.23
CA GLY A 133 3.01 -5.92 -2.63
C GLY A 133 2.68 -5.32 -1.25
N GLY A 134 1.40 -5.34 -0.88
CA GLY A 134 0.94 -4.94 0.45
C GLY A 134 1.39 -5.93 1.53
N ALA A 135 1.75 -5.42 2.71
CA ALA A 135 2.11 -6.27 3.85
C ALA A 135 0.88 -6.98 4.44
N GLY A 136 1.06 -8.22 4.89
CA GLY A 136 0.03 -8.97 5.62
C GLY A 136 -0.29 -8.34 6.98
N SER A 137 -1.54 -8.44 7.41
CA SER A 137 -1.97 -8.00 8.74
C SER A 137 -1.46 -8.93 9.84
N PRO A 138 -1.20 -8.41 11.05
CA PRO A 138 -0.86 -9.24 12.19
C PRO A 138 -2.05 -10.12 12.60
N GLY A 139 -1.76 -11.23 13.27
CA GLY A 139 -2.77 -12.06 13.93
C GLY A 139 -3.30 -11.41 15.21
N TYR A 140 -4.47 -11.86 15.66
CA TYR A 140 -5.07 -11.38 16.91
C TYR A 140 -4.29 -11.84 18.13
N ALA A 141 -4.15 -10.98 19.14
CA ALA A 141 -3.67 -11.41 20.44
C ALA A 141 -4.72 -12.30 21.14
N GLY A 142 -4.25 -13.38 21.76
CA GLY A 142 -5.08 -14.23 22.60
C GLY A 142 -5.49 -13.51 23.87
N LEU A 143 -6.69 -13.81 24.36
CA LEU A 143 -7.22 -13.24 25.60
C LEU A 143 -6.54 -13.87 26.82
N ASP A 144 -6.25 -13.05 27.82
CA ASP A 144 -5.73 -13.53 29.10
C ASP A 144 -6.78 -14.37 29.84
N GLY A 145 -6.32 -15.46 30.46
CA GLY A 145 -7.17 -16.32 31.26
C GLY A 145 -7.69 -15.61 32.50
N GLY A 146 -8.98 -15.77 32.79
CA GLY A 146 -9.60 -15.30 34.02
C GLY A 146 -8.97 -15.89 35.29
N THR A 147 -8.98 -15.12 36.37
CA THR A 147 -8.50 -15.60 37.68
C THR A 147 -9.55 -16.50 38.33
N GLY A 148 -9.08 -17.60 38.93
CA GLY A 148 -9.94 -18.54 39.65
C GLY A 148 -10.47 -17.94 40.97
N GLU A 149 -11.65 -18.41 41.39
CA GLU A 149 -12.30 -17.92 42.62
C GLU A 149 -11.53 -18.28 43.89
N GLU A 150 -11.52 -17.38 44.87
CA GLU A 150 -10.90 -17.64 46.18
C GLU A 150 -11.76 -18.58 47.04
N PRO A 151 -11.15 -19.43 47.88
CA PRO A 151 -11.89 -20.34 48.75
C PRO A 151 -12.59 -19.60 49.90
N GLY A 152 -13.82 -20.01 50.21
CA GLY A 152 -14.55 -19.59 51.40
C GLY A 152 -14.12 -20.32 52.67
N CYS A 153 -14.26 -19.67 53.85
CA CYS A 153 -13.90 -20.24 55.15
C CYS A 153 -14.97 -21.15 55.78
N THR A 154 -16.15 -21.26 55.17
CA THR A 154 -17.20 -22.18 55.61
C THR A 154 -16.89 -23.59 55.12
N TRP A 155 -16.84 -23.82 53.80
CA TRP A 155 -16.30 -25.04 53.15
C TRP A 155 -16.03 -24.77 51.65
N GLY A 156 -14.95 -24.07 51.31
CA GLY A 156 -14.62 -23.72 49.93
C GLY A 156 -13.28 -24.27 49.44
N GLN A 157 -13.25 -24.80 48.22
CA GLN A 157 -12.01 -25.04 47.48
C GLN A 157 -11.74 -23.86 46.55
N ALA A 158 -10.48 -23.50 46.38
CA ALA A 158 -10.10 -22.44 45.46
C ALA A 158 -10.34 -22.88 44.00
N GLY A 159 -10.94 -22.01 43.21
CA GLY A 159 -11.13 -22.19 41.78
C GLY A 159 -9.80 -22.21 41.04
N ARG A 160 -9.72 -23.06 40.00
CA ARG A 160 -8.58 -23.06 39.07
C ARG A 160 -8.62 -21.79 38.22
N GLY A 161 -7.44 -21.24 37.91
CA GLY A 161 -7.32 -20.19 36.90
C GLY A 161 -7.67 -20.70 35.50
N TYR A 162 -8.31 -19.86 34.70
CA TYR A 162 -8.63 -20.18 33.31
C TYR A 162 -7.38 -20.10 32.43
N ASN A 163 -7.36 -20.87 31.35
CA ASN A 163 -6.27 -20.78 30.39
C ASN A 163 -6.39 -19.47 29.60
N GLY A 164 -5.26 -18.94 29.15
CA GLY A 164 -5.27 -17.91 28.11
C GLY A 164 -5.59 -18.54 26.75
N ASP A 165 -6.21 -17.77 25.87
CA ASP A 165 -6.48 -18.17 24.50
C ASP A 165 -5.19 -18.07 23.66
N SER A 166 -5.08 -18.91 22.64
CA SER A 166 -3.96 -18.82 21.69
C SER A 166 -4.10 -17.59 20.79
N GLY A 167 -2.96 -17.05 20.35
CA GLY A 167 -2.93 -15.98 19.35
C GLY A 167 -3.34 -16.49 17.97
N GLY A 168 -3.94 -15.61 17.17
CA GLY A 168 -4.25 -15.88 15.77
C GLY A 168 -3.00 -15.87 14.89
N ASN A 169 -3.02 -16.61 13.79
CA ASN A 169 -1.94 -16.56 12.80
C ASN A 169 -1.89 -15.19 12.10
N GLY A 170 -0.69 -14.77 11.70
CA GLY A 170 -0.50 -13.61 10.82
C GLY A 170 -0.98 -13.92 9.41
N HIS A 171 -1.40 -12.88 8.69
CA HIS A 171 -1.83 -13.01 7.31
C HIS A 171 -0.66 -12.90 6.34
N ASP A 172 -0.81 -13.50 5.16
CA ASP A 172 0.21 -13.48 4.12
C ASP A 172 0.39 -12.08 3.52
N GLY A 173 1.62 -11.79 3.09
CA GLY A 173 1.91 -10.63 2.27
C GLY A 173 1.44 -10.83 0.83
N ALA A 174 1.04 -9.76 0.17
CA ALA A 174 0.58 -9.82 -1.22
C ALA A 174 1.75 -9.81 -2.22
N ALA A 175 1.51 -10.27 -3.44
CA ALA A 175 2.52 -10.29 -4.50
C ALA A 175 2.96 -8.86 -4.93
N GLY A 176 4.21 -8.75 -5.35
CA GLY A 176 4.71 -7.58 -6.08
C GLY A 176 4.14 -7.51 -7.50
N ALA A 177 4.16 -6.32 -8.10
CA ALA A 177 3.59 -6.11 -9.43
C ALA A 177 4.49 -6.64 -10.56
N GLN A 178 3.86 -6.95 -11.69
CA GLN A 178 4.53 -7.12 -12.98
C GLN A 178 4.68 -5.73 -13.63
N VAL A 179 5.92 -5.31 -13.90
CA VAL A 179 6.23 -4.00 -14.49
C VAL A 179 6.84 -4.21 -15.87
N ARG A 180 6.15 -3.75 -16.91
CA ARG A 180 6.69 -3.61 -18.25
C ARG A 180 7.12 -2.16 -18.47
N LEU A 181 8.37 -1.96 -18.83
CA LEU A 181 8.99 -0.65 -18.97
C LEU A 181 9.59 -0.52 -20.37
N GLU A 182 9.03 0.38 -21.17
CA GLU A 182 9.48 0.71 -22.53
C GLU A 182 10.16 2.08 -22.50
N LEU A 183 11.48 2.11 -22.73
CA LEU A 183 12.33 3.31 -22.60
C LEU A 183 13.13 3.57 -23.87
N PRO A 184 13.54 4.82 -24.14
CA PRO A 184 14.46 5.10 -25.23
C PRO A 184 15.81 4.37 -25.01
N GLN A 185 16.46 3.99 -26.12
CA GLN A 185 17.79 3.38 -26.09
C GLN A 185 18.84 4.24 -25.39
N SER A 186 18.69 5.57 -25.44
CA SER A 186 19.62 6.52 -24.86
C SER A 186 19.59 6.59 -23.33
N PHE A 187 18.55 6.08 -22.66
CA PHE A 187 18.45 6.19 -21.20
C PHE A 187 19.32 5.13 -20.49
N PRO A 188 20.29 5.52 -19.64
CA PRO A 188 21.21 4.57 -19.00
C PRO A 188 20.49 3.55 -18.10
N ALA A 189 20.86 2.28 -18.18
CA ALA A 189 20.22 1.21 -17.41
C ALA A 189 20.47 1.35 -15.90
N GLU A 190 21.62 1.91 -15.53
CA GLU A 190 22.08 2.10 -14.15
C GLU A 190 21.23 3.13 -13.40
N ARG A 191 20.51 3.98 -14.14
CA ARG A 191 19.60 5.01 -13.62
C ARG A 191 18.17 4.49 -13.42
N ILE A 192 17.89 3.23 -13.74
CA ILE A 192 16.57 2.62 -13.59
C ILE A 192 16.52 1.90 -12.24
N LYS A 193 15.65 2.36 -11.33
CA LYS A 193 15.37 1.70 -10.05
C LYS A 193 13.91 1.28 -9.99
N VAL A 194 13.68 -0.03 -10.02
CA VAL A 194 12.34 -0.61 -9.93
C VAL A 194 12.29 -1.56 -8.75
N ASN A 195 11.34 -1.33 -7.83
CA ASN A 195 11.09 -2.19 -6.69
C ASN A 195 9.77 -2.94 -6.87
N VAL A 196 9.87 -4.26 -7.08
CA VAL A 196 8.74 -5.18 -7.24
C VAL A 196 8.73 -6.26 -6.15
N ALA A 197 9.32 -6.00 -4.99
CA ALA A 197 9.31 -6.95 -3.89
C ALA A 197 7.87 -7.29 -3.45
N GLY A 198 7.66 -8.53 -3.03
CA GLY A 198 6.42 -8.92 -2.39
C GLY A 198 6.23 -8.25 -1.03
N GLY A 199 5.00 -8.29 -0.54
CA GLY A 199 4.64 -7.78 0.77
C GLY A 199 5.27 -8.60 1.90
N ALA A 200 5.61 -7.94 2.99
CA ALA A 200 6.06 -8.63 4.19
C ALA A 200 4.94 -9.50 4.79
N ALA A 201 5.33 -10.59 5.44
CA ALA A 201 4.42 -11.42 6.20
C ALA A 201 3.85 -10.68 7.42
N GLY A 202 2.59 -10.94 7.74
CA GLY A 202 1.97 -10.57 9.00
C GLY A 202 2.59 -11.34 10.16
N LYS A 203 2.81 -10.66 11.29
CA LYS A 203 3.29 -11.32 12.51
C LYS A 203 2.18 -12.18 13.12
N GLY A 204 2.53 -13.33 13.69
CA GLY A 204 1.61 -14.09 14.52
C GLY A 204 1.21 -13.30 15.77
N GLY A 205 -0.03 -13.48 16.21
CA GLY A 205 -0.52 -12.87 17.44
C GLY A 205 0.09 -13.52 18.68
N GLU A 206 0.27 -12.73 19.74
CA GLU A 206 0.75 -13.26 21.01
C GLU A 206 -0.31 -14.15 21.67
N GLY A 207 0.11 -15.21 22.37
CA GLY A 207 -0.79 -16.01 23.20
C GLY A 207 -1.16 -15.29 24.49
N GLY A 208 -2.39 -15.47 24.95
CA GLY A 208 -2.88 -14.89 26.20
C GLY A 208 -2.19 -15.48 27.42
N LYS A 209 -2.04 -14.70 28.48
CA LYS A 209 -1.41 -15.15 29.72
C LYS A 209 -2.32 -16.12 30.46
N ALA A 210 -1.69 -17.01 31.24
CA ALA A 210 -2.41 -17.89 32.14
C ALA A 210 -3.14 -17.09 33.23
N GLY A 211 -4.41 -17.44 33.49
CA GLY A 211 -5.12 -16.96 34.66
C GLY A 211 -4.52 -17.48 35.95
N LYS A 212 -4.48 -16.63 36.98
CA LYS A 212 -4.03 -17.07 38.32
C LYS A 212 -5.08 -18.01 38.92
N GLY A 213 -4.64 -19.00 39.69
CA GLY A 213 -5.57 -19.75 40.54
C GLY A 213 -6.02 -18.90 41.73
N GLY A 214 -7.15 -19.27 42.35
CA GLY A 214 -7.65 -18.58 43.53
C GLY A 214 -6.61 -18.56 44.65
N ALA A 215 -6.45 -17.44 45.33
CA ALA A 215 -5.45 -17.30 46.39
C ALA A 215 -5.79 -18.21 47.59
N SER A 216 -4.76 -18.80 48.22
CA SER A 216 -4.97 -19.60 49.45
C SER A 216 -5.51 -18.71 50.58
N LYS A 217 -6.41 -19.24 51.42
CA LYS A 217 -6.98 -18.50 52.55
C LYS A 217 -6.76 -19.23 53.87
N GLY A 218 -6.21 -18.53 54.86
CA GLY A 218 -6.14 -19.02 56.24
C GLY A 218 -7.45 -18.77 56.96
N CYS A 219 -8.07 -19.82 57.51
CA CYS A 219 -9.28 -19.74 58.32
C CYS A 219 -8.95 -20.18 59.77
N ILE A 220 -9.85 -19.87 60.72
CA ILE A 220 -9.58 -20.03 62.17
C ILE A 220 -9.23 -21.49 62.53
N VAL A 221 -9.86 -22.47 61.87
CA VAL A 221 -9.73 -23.90 62.17
C VAL A 221 -8.98 -24.70 61.10
N TYR A 222 -8.70 -24.12 59.93
CA TYR A 222 -8.00 -24.78 58.82
C TYR A 222 -7.49 -23.77 57.80
N ARG A 223 -6.67 -24.21 56.85
CA ARG A 223 -6.25 -23.41 55.69
C ARG A 223 -6.82 -24.03 54.41
N ALA A 224 -7.39 -23.20 53.54
CA ALA A 224 -7.78 -23.61 52.21
C ALA A 224 -6.63 -23.35 51.23
N ASP A 225 -6.22 -24.40 50.52
CA ASP A 225 -5.16 -24.31 49.51
C ASP A 225 -5.58 -23.45 48.33
N GLY A 226 -4.59 -22.83 47.68
CA GLY A 226 -4.81 -22.03 46.47
C GLY A 226 -5.11 -22.91 45.26
N GLY A 227 -5.84 -22.33 44.30
CA GLY A 227 -6.17 -22.96 43.04
C GLY A 227 -4.93 -23.08 42.15
N LYS A 228 -4.90 -24.08 41.27
CA LYS A 228 -3.83 -24.16 40.25
C LYS A 228 -4.01 -23.04 39.22
N PRO A 229 -2.92 -22.45 38.70
CA PRO A 229 -3.03 -21.52 37.59
C PRO A 229 -3.51 -22.20 36.30
N GLY A 230 -3.98 -21.36 35.38
CA GLY A 230 -4.24 -21.71 34.00
C GLY A 230 -2.96 -22.07 33.24
N ARG A 231 -3.10 -22.34 31.95
CA ARG A 231 -1.98 -22.41 30.99
C ARG A 231 -1.96 -21.15 30.13
N PRO A 232 -0.79 -20.67 29.71
CA PRO A 232 -0.72 -19.63 28.70
C PRO A 232 -1.23 -20.19 27.35
N GLY A 233 -1.74 -19.30 26.52
CA GLY A 233 -2.03 -19.60 25.12
C GLY A 233 -0.75 -19.69 24.30
N GLU A 234 -0.81 -20.41 23.19
CA GLU A 234 0.30 -20.49 22.25
C GLU A 234 0.31 -19.27 21.33
N PRO A 235 1.49 -18.76 20.91
CA PRO A 235 1.56 -17.73 19.90
C PRO A 235 1.11 -18.25 18.53
N GLY A 236 0.50 -17.38 17.73
CA GLY A 236 0.18 -17.68 16.35
C GLY A 236 1.42 -17.78 15.47
N LEU A 237 1.29 -18.48 14.35
CA LEU A 237 2.35 -18.55 13.34
C LEU A 237 2.40 -17.26 12.51
N PRO A 238 3.59 -16.82 12.05
CA PRO A 238 3.68 -15.75 11.08
C PRO A 238 3.08 -16.19 9.73
N GLY A 239 2.58 -15.22 8.97
CA GLY A 239 2.18 -15.45 7.58
C GLY A 239 3.39 -15.72 6.67
N VAL A 240 3.10 -15.94 5.39
CA VAL A 240 4.11 -16.09 4.35
C VAL A 240 4.36 -14.74 3.67
N ALA A 241 5.61 -14.45 3.33
CA ALA A 241 5.94 -13.27 2.55
C ALA A 241 5.41 -13.42 1.12
N GLY A 242 4.89 -12.33 0.56
CA GLY A 242 4.40 -12.34 -0.82
C GLY A 242 5.53 -12.61 -1.82
N PRO A 243 5.23 -13.26 -2.95
CA PRO A 243 6.23 -13.45 -4.00
C PRO A 243 6.61 -12.10 -4.62
N ALA A 244 7.87 -11.96 -5.02
CA ALA A 244 8.30 -10.82 -5.81
C ALA A 244 7.65 -10.84 -7.20
N GLY A 245 7.36 -9.66 -7.74
CA GLY A 245 6.97 -9.47 -9.12
C GLY A 245 8.17 -9.52 -10.06
N SER A 246 7.98 -9.06 -11.30
CA SER A 246 9.06 -9.01 -12.29
C SER A 246 9.12 -7.68 -13.02
N LEU A 247 10.29 -7.40 -13.59
CA LEU A 247 10.55 -6.27 -14.47
C LEU A 247 10.86 -6.79 -15.88
N ILE A 248 10.08 -6.34 -16.86
CA ILE A 248 10.35 -6.53 -18.28
C ILE A 248 10.79 -5.18 -18.84
N LEU A 249 12.08 -5.05 -19.15
CA LEU A 249 12.64 -3.85 -19.78
C LEU A 249 12.70 -4.05 -21.29
N GLN A 250 12.10 -3.13 -22.04
CA GLN A 250 12.14 -3.05 -23.49
C GLN A 250 12.73 -1.70 -23.91
N ARG A 251 13.60 -1.73 -24.92
CA ARG A 251 14.17 -0.51 -25.52
C ARG A 251 13.38 -0.16 -26.78
N LEU A 252 13.05 1.13 -26.95
CA LEU A 252 12.35 1.70 -28.10
C LEU A 252 13.29 1.99 -29.27
#